data_AF-A0A4Q5T6W7-F1
#
_entry.id   AF-A0A4Q5T6W7-F1
#
_cell.length_a   1.000
_cell.length_b   1.000
_cell.length_c   1.000
_cell.angle_alpha   90.00
_cell.angle_beta   90.00
_cell.angle_gamma   90.00
#
_symmetry.space_group_name_H-M   'P 1'
#
loop_
_entity.id
_entity.type
_entity.pdbx_description
1 polymer ?
#
loop_
_entity_poly.entity_id
_entity_poly.type
_entity_poly.pdbx_seq_one_letter_code
_entity_poly.pdbx_strand_id
1 'polypeptide(L)'
;MVQPSLLRCGRMGRMTTGPADVAVVGLGPAGRTLASRCAALGLRVLAVDPRPDAVWTPTYGVWEDELSGLPPTVVRARSAAPQVRATAVHRLPRTYVVLDNAAVQAALPLDGVDVRRDRLDDAGVAALAGQARVVVDARGARPDGRVAHDPAPAQTAFGVVVPADVAAPALQGAESLLMDWRTDWAPGG
;
A
#
# COMPACT_ATOMS: atom_id res chain seq x y z
N MET A 1 -11.82 -60.66 -3.29
CA MET A 1 -10.82 -60.66 -2.20
C MET A 1 -10.18 -59.27 -2.10
N VAL A 2 -10.53 -58.56 -1.02
CA VAL A 2 -9.89 -57.38 -0.40
C VAL A 2 -9.81 -56.05 -1.19
N GLN A 3 -10.78 -55.16 -0.90
CA GLN A 3 -10.53 -53.70 -0.81
C GLN A 3 -9.60 -53.42 0.40
N PRO A 4 -8.89 -52.29 0.38
CA PRO A 4 -8.86 -51.47 1.59
C PRO A 4 -9.38 -50.06 1.30
N SER A 5 -10.41 -49.70 2.05
CA SER A 5 -10.85 -48.34 2.31
C SER A 5 -9.76 -47.56 3.03
N LEU A 6 -9.41 -46.38 2.54
CA LEU A 6 -8.87 -45.31 3.37
C LEU A 6 -9.83 -44.14 3.29
N LEU A 7 -10.65 -44.03 4.34
CA LEU A 7 -11.44 -42.86 4.66
C LEU A 7 -10.49 -41.65 4.70
N ARG A 8 -10.57 -40.78 3.70
CA ARG A 8 -10.12 -39.39 3.86
C ARG A 8 -11.11 -38.74 4.82
N CYS A 9 -10.72 -38.68 6.09
CA CYS A 9 -11.32 -37.79 7.06
C CYS A 9 -11.11 -36.37 6.53
N GLY A 10 -12.09 -35.84 5.79
CA GLY A 10 -12.14 -34.44 5.45
C GLY A 10 -12.09 -33.66 6.76
N ARG A 11 -11.07 -32.82 6.92
CA ARG A 11 -11.12 -31.74 7.89
C ARG A 11 -12.21 -30.80 7.39
N MET A 12 -13.45 -31.10 7.74
CA MET A 12 -14.57 -30.19 7.60
C MET A 12 -14.18 -28.97 8.43
N GLY A 13 -13.71 -27.92 7.76
CA GLY A 13 -13.39 -26.66 8.41
C GLY A 13 -14.61 -26.27 9.22
N ARG A 14 -14.45 -26.12 10.53
CA ARG A 14 -15.48 -25.51 11.37
C ARG A 14 -15.79 -24.16 10.73
N MET A 15 -16.98 -24.02 10.14
CA MET A 15 -17.57 -22.71 9.92
C MET A 15 -17.79 -22.10 11.30
N THR A 16 -16.79 -21.35 11.78
CA THR A 16 -16.88 -20.63 13.03
C THR A 16 -17.82 -19.45 12.81
N THR A 17 -19.08 -19.63 13.19
CA THR A 17 -20.18 -18.67 13.09
C THR A 17 -20.05 -17.56 14.14
N GLY A 18 -18.91 -16.86 14.16
CA GLY A 18 -18.68 -15.72 15.04
C GLY A 18 -18.17 -14.52 14.24
N PRO A 19 -18.43 -13.28 14.71
CA PRO A 19 -17.97 -12.06 14.03
C PRO A 19 -16.44 -12.09 13.87
N ALA A 20 -15.92 -11.50 12.80
CA ALA A 20 -14.48 -11.34 12.59
C ALA A 20 -13.83 -10.57 13.75
N ASP A 21 -12.54 -10.76 13.97
CA ASP A 21 -11.82 -9.99 14.98
C ASP A 21 -11.53 -8.58 14.44
N VAL A 22 -11.19 -8.48 13.15
CA VAL A 22 -10.95 -7.20 12.47
C VAL A 22 -11.61 -7.21 11.07
N ALA A 23 -12.35 -6.16 10.75
CA ALA A 23 -12.73 -5.83 9.39
C ALA A 23 -11.84 -4.70 8.85
N VAL A 24 -11.29 -4.85 7.64
CA VAL A 24 -10.46 -3.85 6.96
C VAL A 24 -11.13 -3.47 5.65
N VAL A 25 -11.47 -2.20 5.47
CA VAL A 25 -12.11 -1.69 4.25
C VAL A 25 -11.10 -0.92 3.42
N GLY A 26 -10.82 -1.39 2.20
CA GLY A 26 -9.75 -0.89 1.34
C GLY A 26 -8.46 -1.70 1.47
N LEU A 27 -7.96 -2.23 0.35
CA LEU A 27 -6.73 -3.01 0.23
C LEU A 27 -5.64 -2.25 -0.54
N GLY A 28 -5.58 -0.94 -0.30
CA GLY A 28 -4.37 -0.13 -0.52
C GLY A 28 -3.20 -0.60 0.37
N PRO A 29 -2.04 0.08 0.31
CA PRO A 29 -0.86 -0.33 1.09
C PRO A 29 -1.12 -0.50 2.58
N ALA A 30 -1.82 0.46 3.20
CA ALA A 30 -2.14 0.42 4.62
C ALA A 30 -3.06 -0.76 4.97
N GLY A 31 -4.19 -0.88 4.27
CA GLY A 31 -5.18 -1.92 4.55
C GLY A 31 -4.67 -3.33 4.27
N ARG A 32 -3.94 -3.55 3.18
CA ARG A 32 -3.34 -4.86 2.88
C ARG A 32 -2.27 -5.25 3.91
N THR A 33 -1.44 -4.29 4.34
CA THR A 33 -0.47 -4.52 5.40
C THR A 33 -1.17 -4.95 6.70
N LEU A 34 -2.20 -4.20 7.10
CA LEU A 34 -2.97 -4.52 8.31
C LEU A 34 -3.62 -5.91 8.21
N ALA A 35 -4.35 -6.19 7.13
CA ALA A 35 -5.05 -7.46 6.93
C ALA A 35 -4.08 -8.66 6.96
N SER A 36 -2.97 -8.54 6.22
CA SER A 36 -1.93 -9.59 6.17
C SER A 36 -1.30 -9.84 7.55
N ARG A 37 -0.95 -8.78 8.28
CA ARG A 37 -0.35 -8.91 9.62
C ARG A 37 -1.34 -9.44 10.66
N CYS A 38 -2.60 -9.01 10.62
CA CYS A 38 -3.65 -9.56 11.49
C CYS A 38 -3.85 -11.06 11.24
N ALA A 39 -3.90 -11.49 9.96
CA ALA A 39 -4.01 -12.90 9.61
C ALA A 39 -2.77 -13.71 10.06
N ALA A 40 -1.57 -13.17 9.90
CA ALA A 40 -0.33 -13.79 10.37
C ALA A 40 -0.29 -13.96 11.90
N LEU A 41 -1.02 -13.12 12.65
CA LEU A 41 -1.21 -13.25 14.10
C LEU A 41 -2.36 -14.20 14.48
N GLY A 42 -3.02 -14.84 13.51
CA GLY A 42 -4.12 -15.78 13.73
C GLY A 42 -5.48 -15.13 13.99
N LEU A 43 -5.62 -13.82 13.74
CA LEU A 43 -6.91 -13.13 13.85
C LEU A 43 -7.82 -13.51 12.67
N ARG A 44 -9.13 -13.58 12.92
CA ARG A 44 -10.12 -13.72 11.84
C ARG A 44 -10.32 -12.36 11.19
N VAL A 45 -9.88 -12.23 9.95
CA VAL A 45 -9.91 -10.97 9.21
C VAL A 45 -10.96 -11.02 8.11
N LEU A 46 -11.82 -10.01 8.09
CA LEU A 46 -12.66 -9.68 6.95
C LEU A 46 -12.01 -8.51 6.21
N ALA A 47 -11.66 -8.66 4.94
CA ALA A 47 -11.22 -7.56 4.10
C ALA A 47 -12.28 -7.25 3.03
N VAL A 48 -12.55 -5.97 2.80
CA VAL A 48 -13.51 -5.52 1.78
C VAL A 48 -12.82 -4.54 0.84
N ASP A 49 -12.72 -4.89 -0.43
CA ASP A 49 -12.15 -4.01 -1.45
C ASP A 49 -12.73 -4.34 -2.83
N PRO A 50 -13.05 -3.36 -3.69
CA PRO A 50 -13.64 -3.66 -5.00
C PRO A 50 -12.67 -4.31 -5.99
N ARG A 51 -11.34 -4.16 -5.79
CA ARG A 51 -10.27 -4.66 -6.66
C ARG A 51 -9.08 -5.16 -5.82
N PRO A 52 -9.26 -6.23 -5.02
CA PRO A 52 -8.25 -6.71 -4.06
C PRO A 52 -6.93 -7.13 -4.73
N ASP A 53 -7.01 -7.55 -5.99
CA ASP A 53 -5.90 -8.06 -6.78
C ASP A 53 -5.21 -6.97 -7.63
N ALA A 54 -5.74 -5.74 -7.65
CA ALA A 54 -5.15 -4.67 -8.45
C ALA A 54 -3.84 -4.17 -7.82
N VAL A 55 -2.79 -4.12 -8.63
CA VAL A 55 -1.53 -3.50 -8.21
C VAL A 55 -1.75 -2.00 -7.99
N TRP A 56 -1.21 -1.48 -6.90
CA TRP A 56 -1.33 -0.05 -6.58
C TRP A 56 -0.60 0.79 -7.63
N THR A 57 -1.23 1.86 -8.08
CA THR A 57 -0.67 2.76 -9.09
C THR A 57 0.23 3.88 -8.54
N PRO A 58 0.02 4.42 -7.32
CA PRO A 58 0.91 5.46 -6.82
C PRO A 58 2.33 4.92 -6.60
N THR A 59 3.33 5.77 -6.85
CA THR A 59 4.72 5.46 -6.47
C THR A 59 4.88 5.72 -4.98
N TYR A 60 5.33 4.71 -4.24
CA TYR A 60 5.62 4.83 -2.82
C TYR A 60 7.13 4.86 -2.60
N GLY A 61 7.56 5.79 -1.77
CA GLY A 61 8.92 5.85 -1.27
C GLY A 61 8.92 5.94 0.25
N VAL A 62 9.95 5.38 0.86
CA VAL A 62 10.10 5.28 2.31
C VAL A 62 11.58 5.29 2.67
N TRP A 63 11.90 5.56 3.93
CA TRP A 63 13.24 5.35 4.44
C TRP A 63 13.52 3.86 4.58
N GLU A 64 14.70 3.39 4.16
CA GLU A 64 14.98 1.94 4.11
C GLU A 64 14.85 1.26 5.48
N ASP A 65 15.25 1.95 6.54
CA ASP A 65 15.19 1.46 7.92
C ASP A 65 13.75 1.35 8.47
N GLU A 66 12.76 1.93 7.79
CA GLU A 66 11.34 1.80 8.15
C GLU A 66 10.66 0.56 7.50
N LEU A 67 11.34 -0.15 6.59
CA LEU A 67 10.82 -1.35 5.92
C LEU A 67 10.80 -2.63 6.77
N SER A 68 10.85 -2.49 8.10
CA SER A 68 10.93 -3.62 9.02
C SER A 68 9.88 -4.71 8.73
N GLY A 69 10.34 -5.96 8.59
CA GLY A 69 9.49 -7.13 8.34
C GLY A 69 9.08 -7.35 6.87
N LEU A 70 9.60 -6.57 5.92
CA LEU A 70 9.48 -6.84 4.48
C LEU A 70 10.81 -7.35 3.90
N PRO A 71 10.78 -8.24 2.88
CA PRO A 71 12.01 -8.75 2.28
C PRO A 71 12.70 -7.66 1.45
N PRO A 72 14.04 -7.69 1.29
CA PRO A 72 14.78 -6.70 0.50
C PRO A 72 14.33 -6.59 -0.96
N THR A 73 13.66 -7.62 -1.49
CA THR A 73 13.11 -7.69 -2.85
C THR A 73 11.99 -6.69 -3.11
N VAL A 74 11.43 -6.06 -2.07
CA VAL A 74 10.42 -4.99 -2.21
C VAL A 74 11.01 -3.66 -2.68
N VAL A 75 12.34 -3.52 -2.69
CA VAL A 75 13.01 -2.28 -3.07
C VAL A 75 13.32 -2.29 -4.56
N ARG A 76 12.68 -1.37 -5.29
CA ARG A 76 12.89 -1.18 -6.74
C ARG A 76 14.11 -0.32 -7.05
N ALA A 77 14.32 0.74 -6.27
CA ALA A 77 15.44 1.65 -6.43
C ALA A 77 15.88 2.21 -5.07
N ARG A 78 17.17 2.52 -4.94
CA ARG A 78 17.77 3.10 -3.74
C ARG A 78 18.45 4.42 -4.06
N SER A 79 18.37 5.36 -3.13
CA SER A 79 19.19 6.55 -3.07
C SER A 79 19.84 6.60 -1.70
N ALA A 80 21.17 6.51 -1.66
CA ALA A 80 21.92 6.41 -0.42
C ALA A 80 21.82 7.71 0.41
N ALA A 81 21.88 8.85 -0.26
CA ALA A 81 21.77 10.16 0.38
C ALA A 81 21.08 11.19 -0.52
N PRO A 82 19.75 11.15 -0.67
CA PRO A 82 19.03 12.05 -1.56
C PRO A 82 19.17 13.50 -1.11
N GLN A 83 19.08 14.43 -2.07
CA GLN A 83 19.10 15.85 -1.78
C GLN A 83 17.70 16.47 -1.82
N VAL A 84 17.48 17.46 -0.97
CA VAL A 84 16.37 18.40 -1.05
C VAL A 84 16.93 19.76 -1.42
N ARG A 85 16.31 20.43 -2.39
CA ARG A 85 16.67 21.78 -2.79
C ARG A 85 15.52 22.72 -2.49
N ALA A 86 15.79 23.76 -1.71
CA ALA A 86 14.85 24.83 -1.44
C ALA A 86 15.62 26.17 -1.46
N THR A 87 15.68 26.89 -0.34
CA THR A 87 16.57 28.05 -0.18
C THR A 87 18.05 27.67 -0.11
N ALA A 88 18.34 26.43 0.25
CA ALA A 88 19.67 25.82 0.23
C ALA A 88 19.59 24.36 -0.27
N VAL A 89 20.75 23.75 -0.50
CA VAL A 89 20.88 22.32 -0.80
C VAL A 89 21.08 21.57 0.51
N HIS A 90 20.17 20.63 0.79
CA HIS A 90 20.22 19.76 1.96
C HIS A 90 20.45 18.33 1.53
N ARG A 91 21.59 17.74 1.91
CA ARG A 91 21.83 16.32 1.74
C ARG A 91 21.25 15.56 2.93
N LEU A 92 20.40 14.56 2.66
CA LEU A 92 19.80 13.74 3.70
C LEU A 92 20.65 12.47 3.87
N PRO A 93 21.35 12.28 4.99
CA PRO A 93 22.24 11.12 5.20
C PRO A 93 21.43 9.87 5.62
N ARG A 94 20.31 9.60 4.95
CA ARG A 94 19.42 8.47 5.22
C ARG A 94 18.99 7.87 3.88
N THR A 95 19.13 6.57 3.74
CA THR A 95 18.79 5.87 2.50
C THR A 95 17.28 5.91 2.27
N TYR A 96 16.89 6.47 1.13
CA TYR A 96 15.52 6.52 0.68
C TYR A 96 15.32 5.54 -0.46
N VAL A 97 14.20 4.81 -0.43
CA VAL A 97 13.94 3.74 -1.38
C VAL A 97 12.59 3.93 -2.04
N VAL A 98 12.52 3.57 -3.32
CA VAL A 98 11.27 3.46 -4.06
C VAL A 98 10.85 2.00 -4.06
N LEU A 99 9.59 1.75 -3.72
CA LEU A 99 9.06 0.40 -3.59
C LEU A 99 8.60 -0.18 -4.93
N ASP A 100 8.77 -1.49 -5.09
CA ASP A 100 8.08 -2.27 -6.10
C ASP A 100 6.72 -2.69 -5.53
N ASN A 101 5.64 -2.06 -6.01
CA ASN A 101 4.30 -2.28 -5.49
C ASN A 101 3.84 -3.73 -5.62
N ALA A 102 4.23 -4.43 -6.70
CA ALA A 102 3.86 -5.83 -6.90
C ALA A 102 4.64 -6.72 -5.92
N ALA A 103 5.91 -6.46 -5.70
CA ALA A 103 6.72 -7.18 -4.71
C ALA A 103 6.23 -6.94 -3.27
N VAL A 104 5.84 -5.71 -2.92
CA VAL A 104 5.24 -5.40 -1.61
C VAL A 104 3.92 -6.16 -1.45
N GLN A 105 3.04 -6.15 -2.46
CA GLN A 105 1.79 -6.91 -2.42
C GLN A 105 2.04 -8.42 -2.25
N ALA A 106 3.03 -8.98 -2.95
CA ALA A 106 3.40 -10.39 -2.83
C ALA A 106 3.96 -10.74 -1.44
N ALA A 107 4.69 -9.81 -0.82
CA ALA A 107 5.20 -9.96 0.55
C ALA A 107 4.12 -9.81 1.65
N LEU A 108 2.90 -9.42 1.27
CA LEU A 108 1.75 -9.23 2.16
C LEU A 108 0.57 -10.13 1.69
N PRO A 109 0.68 -11.45 1.86
CA PRO A 109 -0.35 -12.39 1.46
C PRO A 109 -1.62 -12.21 2.30
N LEU A 110 -2.75 -12.59 1.70
CA LEU A 110 -4.07 -12.59 2.35
C LEU A 110 -4.56 -14.01 2.64
N ASP A 111 -3.65 -14.97 2.80
CA ASP A 111 -3.99 -16.34 3.14
C ASP A 111 -4.76 -16.38 4.47
N GLY A 112 -5.95 -17.01 4.46
CA GLY A 112 -6.83 -17.08 5.63
C GLY A 112 -7.66 -15.83 5.90
N VAL A 113 -7.59 -14.80 5.04
CA VAL A 113 -8.48 -13.62 5.10
C VAL A 113 -9.76 -13.89 4.31
N ASP A 114 -10.93 -13.56 4.88
CA ASP A 114 -12.19 -13.51 4.14
C ASP A 114 -12.21 -12.23 3.28
N VAL A 115 -11.98 -12.34 1.98
CA VAL A 115 -11.91 -11.20 1.06
C VAL A 115 -13.23 -11.04 0.31
N ARG A 116 -13.91 -9.91 0.54
CA ARG A 116 -15.14 -9.53 -0.17
C ARG A 116 -14.84 -8.47 -1.23
N ARG A 117 -15.18 -8.80 -2.48
CA ARG A 117 -15.07 -7.89 -3.62
C ARG A 117 -16.28 -6.95 -3.64
N ASP A 118 -16.18 -5.85 -2.92
CA ASP A 118 -17.28 -4.90 -2.78
C ASP A 118 -16.78 -3.47 -2.54
N ARG A 119 -17.64 -2.50 -2.85
CA ARG A 119 -17.43 -1.07 -2.57
C ARG A 119 -18.46 -0.63 -1.53
N LEU A 120 -17.98 -0.29 -0.35
CA LEU A 120 -18.81 0.24 0.72
C LEU A 120 -18.77 1.77 0.73
N ASP A 121 -19.94 2.37 0.92
CA ASP A 121 -20.09 3.75 1.40
C ASP A 121 -19.95 3.80 2.94
N ASP A 122 -20.12 4.97 3.53
CA ASP A 122 -19.94 5.16 4.98
C ASP A 122 -20.95 4.35 5.81
N ALA A 123 -22.18 4.20 5.32
CA ALA A 123 -23.19 3.38 5.96
C ALA A 123 -22.80 1.89 5.92
N GLY A 124 -22.29 1.42 4.78
CA GLY A 124 -21.77 0.07 4.61
C GLY A 124 -20.59 -0.22 5.54
N VAL A 125 -19.66 0.73 5.70
CA VAL A 125 -18.55 0.60 6.66
C VAL A 125 -19.09 0.52 8.09
N ALA A 126 -20.01 1.40 8.48
CA ALA A 126 -20.60 1.39 9.82
C ALA A 126 -21.33 0.07 10.13
N ALA A 127 -22.02 -0.51 9.14
CA ALA A 127 -22.72 -1.79 9.28
C ALA A 127 -21.78 -2.98 9.57
N LEU A 128 -20.48 -2.88 9.27
CA LEU A 128 -19.51 -3.93 9.61
C LEU A 128 -19.29 -4.06 11.12
N ALA A 129 -19.70 -3.10 11.94
CA ALA A 129 -19.67 -3.23 13.40
C ALA A 129 -20.54 -4.39 13.92
N GLY A 130 -21.56 -4.82 13.15
CA GLY A 130 -22.33 -6.03 13.45
C GLY A 130 -21.64 -7.33 13.03
N GLN A 131 -20.52 -7.26 12.31
CA GLN A 131 -19.82 -8.40 11.70
C GLN A 131 -18.38 -8.55 12.18
N ALA A 132 -17.79 -7.52 12.79
CA ALA A 132 -16.43 -7.53 13.30
C ALA A 132 -16.31 -6.77 14.62
N ARG A 133 -15.35 -7.18 15.46
CA ARG A 133 -15.09 -6.52 16.75
C ARG A 133 -14.43 -5.15 16.58
N VAL A 134 -13.59 -5.00 15.55
CA VAL A 134 -12.93 -3.75 15.17
C VAL A 134 -13.12 -3.56 13.67
N VAL A 135 -13.50 -2.34 13.27
CA VAL A 135 -13.58 -1.94 11.86
C VAL A 135 -12.50 -0.88 11.61
N VAL A 136 -11.66 -1.10 10.60
CA VAL A 136 -10.65 -0.15 10.15
C VAL A 136 -10.98 0.29 8.74
N ASP A 137 -11.31 1.57 8.59
CA ASP A 137 -11.49 2.19 7.29
C ASP A 137 -10.14 2.66 6.72
N ALA A 138 -9.71 1.98 5.66
CA ALA A 138 -8.47 2.23 4.92
C ALA A 138 -8.75 2.53 3.44
N ARG A 139 -9.95 2.99 3.08
CA ARG A 139 -10.33 3.34 1.70
C ARG A 139 -9.58 4.56 1.14
N GLY A 140 -8.85 5.28 2.00
CA GLY A 140 -8.15 6.52 1.67
C GLY A 140 -9.05 7.75 1.79
N ALA A 141 -8.49 8.95 1.59
CA ALA A 141 -9.19 10.22 1.84
C ALA A 141 -10.38 10.49 0.89
N ARG A 142 -10.50 9.75 -0.21
CA ARG A 142 -11.50 9.96 -1.27
C ARG A 142 -12.02 8.63 -1.81
N PRO A 143 -12.79 7.87 -1.00
CA PRO A 143 -13.28 6.55 -1.38
C PRO A 143 -14.16 6.56 -2.64
N ASP A 144 -14.94 7.64 -2.82
CA ASP A 144 -15.85 7.86 -3.95
C ASP A 144 -15.21 8.61 -5.13
N GLY A 145 -13.91 8.88 -5.05
CA GLY A 145 -13.15 9.62 -6.05
C GLY A 145 -13.08 11.12 -5.78
N ARG A 146 -12.56 11.86 -6.77
CA ARG A 146 -12.36 13.31 -6.63
C ARG A 146 -13.70 14.03 -6.71
N VAL A 147 -13.99 14.85 -5.71
CA VAL A 147 -15.11 15.79 -5.72
C VAL A 147 -14.59 17.13 -6.23
N ALA A 148 -15.31 17.75 -7.16
CA ALA A 148 -14.99 19.10 -7.62
C ALA A 148 -15.11 20.07 -6.44
N HIS A 149 -14.14 20.99 -6.31
CA HIS A 149 -14.09 21.99 -5.23
C HIS A 149 -14.04 21.42 -3.81
N ASP A 150 -13.53 20.19 -3.64
CA ASP A 150 -13.23 19.63 -2.33
C ASP A 150 -12.20 20.52 -1.59
N PRO A 151 -12.53 21.09 -0.42
CA PRO A 151 -11.62 21.94 0.33
C PRO A 151 -10.48 21.16 1.00
N ALA A 152 -10.54 19.83 1.03
CA ALA A 152 -9.49 19.01 1.62
C ALA A 152 -8.16 19.20 0.86
N PRO A 153 -7.06 19.52 1.57
CA PRO A 153 -5.74 19.64 0.96
C PRO A 153 -5.41 18.39 0.14
N ALA A 154 -5.02 18.59 -1.11
CA ALA A 154 -4.61 17.50 -1.98
C ALA A 154 -3.36 17.87 -2.74
N GLN A 155 -2.39 16.96 -2.70
CA GLN A 155 -1.26 16.99 -3.59
C GLN A 155 -1.54 16.03 -4.74
N THR A 156 -1.38 16.52 -5.97
CA THR A 156 -1.35 15.66 -7.16
C THR A 156 0.08 15.69 -7.67
N ALA A 157 0.66 14.51 -7.82
CA ALA A 157 1.95 14.32 -8.49
C ALA A 157 1.72 13.48 -9.74
N PHE A 158 2.41 13.81 -10.82
CA PHE A 158 2.59 12.93 -11.96
C PHE A 158 4.08 12.69 -12.13
N GLY A 159 4.45 11.51 -12.58
CA GLY A 159 5.84 11.13 -12.80
C GLY A 159 6.05 10.74 -14.26
N VAL A 160 7.24 11.00 -14.77
CA VAL A 160 7.71 10.49 -16.06
C VAL A 160 8.92 9.61 -15.81
N VAL A 161 9.02 8.51 -16.56
CA VAL A 161 10.19 7.63 -16.54
C VAL A 161 10.98 7.92 -17.79
N VAL A 162 12.23 8.33 -17.62
CA VAL A 162 13.15 8.67 -18.72
C VAL A 162 14.47 7.93 -18.56
N PRO A 163 15.24 7.74 -19.65
CA PRO A 163 16.62 7.28 -19.57
C PRO A 163 17.49 8.14 -18.65
N ALA A 164 18.53 7.55 -18.05
CA ALA A 164 19.35 8.21 -17.04
C ALA A 164 20.12 9.42 -17.58
N ASP A 165 20.57 9.37 -18.83
CA ASP A 165 21.23 10.46 -19.54
C ASP A 165 20.30 11.67 -19.76
N VAL A 166 19.01 11.41 -20.00
CA VAL A 166 17.98 12.45 -20.09
C VAL A 166 17.71 13.11 -18.72
N ALA A 167 17.75 12.33 -17.63
CA ALA A 167 17.56 12.85 -16.27
C ALA A 167 18.79 13.57 -15.71
N ALA A 168 20.00 13.21 -16.14
CA ALA A 168 21.26 13.66 -15.54
C ALA A 168 21.41 15.20 -15.44
N PRO A 169 21.03 16.01 -16.46
CA PRO A 169 21.10 17.46 -16.35
C PRO A 169 20.25 18.04 -15.21
N ALA A 170 19.08 17.46 -14.94
CA ALA A 170 18.20 17.90 -13.85
C ALA A 170 18.81 17.63 -12.46
N LEU A 171 19.58 16.54 -12.34
CA LEU A 171 20.25 16.19 -11.09
C LEU A 171 21.41 17.14 -10.74
N GLN A 172 22.03 17.80 -11.73
CA GLN A 172 23.14 18.74 -11.52
C GLN A 172 24.25 18.15 -10.62
N GLY A 173 24.62 16.88 -10.88
CA GLY A 173 25.65 16.15 -10.11
C GLY A 173 25.18 15.54 -8.79
N ALA A 174 23.91 15.70 -8.39
CA ALA A 174 23.36 14.94 -7.27
C ALA A 174 23.16 13.47 -7.65
N GLU A 175 23.35 12.57 -6.67
CA GLU A 175 22.98 11.14 -6.82
C GLU A 175 21.48 11.01 -7.12
N SER A 176 20.64 11.69 -6.33
CA SER A 176 19.21 11.82 -6.58
C SER A 176 18.66 13.07 -5.87
N LEU A 177 17.47 13.49 -6.30
CA LEU A 177 16.69 14.52 -5.63
C LEU A 177 15.45 13.87 -5.01
N LEU A 178 15.20 14.12 -3.73
CA LEU A 178 13.92 13.80 -3.10
C LEU A 178 12.88 14.84 -3.53
N MET A 179 13.24 16.13 -3.44
CA MET A 179 12.40 17.27 -3.85
C MET A 179 13.25 18.48 -4.26
N ASP A 180 12.77 19.24 -5.25
CA ASP A 180 13.38 20.50 -5.70
C ASP A 180 12.28 21.58 -5.74
N TRP A 181 12.43 22.60 -4.90
CA TRP A 181 11.53 23.75 -4.77
C TRP A 181 12.14 25.03 -5.34
N ARG A 182 13.28 24.94 -6.03
CA ARG A 182 13.82 26.10 -6.74
C ARG A 182 12.84 26.50 -7.82
N THR A 183 12.71 27.80 -8.03
CA THR A 183 11.92 28.33 -9.14
C THR A 183 12.54 27.89 -10.45
N ASP A 184 11.85 27.00 -11.15
CA ASP A 184 12.23 26.45 -12.47
C ASP A 184 11.44 27.10 -13.62
N TRP A 185 10.54 28.03 -13.29
CA TRP A 185 9.78 28.84 -14.21
C TRP A 185 9.97 30.33 -13.93
N ALA A 186 10.37 31.09 -14.95
CA ALA A 186 10.27 32.54 -14.98
C ALA A 186 9.25 32.95 -16.05
N PRO A 187 8.42 33.99 -15.83
CA PRO A 187 7.69 34.59 -16.93
C PRO A 187 8.70 35.08 -17.96
N GLY A 188 8.50 34.73 -19.24
CA GLY A 188 9.34 35.25 -20.33
C GLY A 188 9.35 36.77 -20.28
N GLY A 189 10.55 37.36 -20.28
CA GLY A 189 10.76 38.81 -20.36
C GLY A 189 10.41 39.38 -21.72
#